data_AF-A0AA38TXA3-F1
#
_entry.id   AF-A0AA38TXA3-F1
#
_cell.length_a   1.000
_cell.length_b   1.000
_cell.length_c   1.000
_cell.angle_alpha   90.00
_cell.angle_beta   90.00
_cell.angle_gamma   90.00
#
_symmetry.space_group_name_H-M   'P 1'
#
loop_
_entity.id
_entity.type
_entity.pdbx_description
1 polymer ?
#
loop_
_entity_poly.entity_id
_entity_poly.type
_entity_poly.pdbx_seq_one_letter_code
_entity_poly.pdbx_strand_id
1 'polypeptide(L)' 'MPPSACCSSDKALISLMEAASTTDDRQTACRCLNLVLQSLNVNIKLAESLSVNCRINLGFTISPSVDCSM' A
#
# COMPACT_ATOMS: atom_id res chain seq x y z
N MET A 1 -0.92 -0.25 -17.41
CA MET A 1 0.32 -0.73 -16.78
C MET A 1 1.00 0.46 -16.10
N PRO A 2 1.35 0.39 -14.80
CA PRO A 2 1.95 1.52 -14.08
C PRO A 2 3.34 1.88 -14.63
N PRO A 3 3.80 3.14 -14.49
CA PRO A 3 5.19 3.50 -14.75
C PRO A 3 6.14 2.64 -13.91
N SER A 4 7.31 2.29 -14.46
CA SER A 4 8.32 1.46 -13.78
C SER A 4 8.74 2.04 -12.43
N ALA A 5 8.85 3.36 -12.33
CA ALA A 5 9.14 4.06 -11.09
C ALA A 5 8.09 3.78 -10.00
N CYS A 6 6.80 3.66 -10.37
CA CYS A 6 5.71 3.37 -9.43
C CYS A 6 5.86 1.99 -8.81
N CYS A 7 6.10 0.96 -9.62
CA CYS A 7 6.35 -0.40 -9.12
C CYS A 7 7.69 -0.53 -8.36
N SER A 8 8.63 0.40 -8.58
CA SER A 8 9.91 0.42 -7.87
C SER A 8 9.77 1.02 -6.48
N SER A 9 9.02 2.11 -6.30
CA SER A 9 8.65 2.65 -4.98
C SER A 9 7.82 1.67 -4.16
N ASP A 10 7.01 0.88 -4.85
CA ASP A 10 6.20 -0.18 -4.28
C ASP A 10 7.05 -1.32 -3.67
N LYS A 11 8.26 -1.60 -4.20
CA LYS A 11 9.22 -2.48 -3.52
C LYS A 11 9.70 -1.90 -2.19
N ALA A 12 9.85 -0.58 -2.09
CA ALA A 12 10.17 0.05 -0.81
C ALA A 12 9.03 -0.15 0.19
N LEU A 13 7.78 -0.17 -0.30
CA LEU A 13 6.62 -0.49 0.52
C LEU A 13 6.62 -1.95 1.00
N ILE A 14 7.02 -2.90 0.16
CA ILE A 14 7.25 -4.29 0.58
C ILE A 14 8.31 -4.34 1.67
N SER A 15 9.46 -3.70 1.45
CA SER A 15 10.54 -3.68 2.44
C SER A 15 10.10 -3.04 3.76
N LEU A 16 9.24 -2.02 3.70
CA LEU A 16 8.64 -1.40 4.88
C LEU A 16 7.71 -2.40 5.61
N MET A 17 6.91 -3.16 4.86
CA MET A 17 6.02 -4.20 5.38
C MET A 17 6.76 -5.42 5.94
N GLU A 18 7.89 -5.79 5.34
CA GLU A 18 8.80 -6.81 5.86
C GLU A 18 9.50 -6.34 7.14
N ALA A 19 9.91 -5.07 7.18
CA ALA A 19 10.46 -4.45 8.38
C ALA A 19 9.41 -4.29 9.49
N ALA A 20 8.14 -4.08 9.12
CA ALA A 20 6.97 -4.06 10.01
C ALA A 20 6.66 -5.47 10.54
N SER A 21 7.54 -5.94 11.42
CA SER A 21 7.48 -7.26 12.03
C SER A 21 6.41 -7.35 13.10
N THR A 22 5.99 -6.22 13.68
CA THR A 22 4.94 -6.15 14.69
C THR A 22 3.61 -5.71 14.08
N THR A 23 2.51 -6.10 14.72
CA THR A 23 1.17 -5.62 14.39
C THR A 23 1.11 -4.09 14.45
N ASP A 24 1.73 -3.47 15.44
CA ASP A 24 1.73 -2.01 15.64
C ASP A 24 2.40 -1.27 14.46
N ASP A 25 3.52 -1.81 13.95
CA ASP A 25 4.20 -1.26 12.78
C ASP A 25 3.33 -1.35 11.52
N ARG A 26 2.63 -2.48 11.33
CA ARG A 26 1.74 -2.70 10.18
C ARG A 26 0.54 -1.76 10.23
N GLN A 27 -0.04 -1.55 11.42
CA GLN A 27 -1.12 -0.60 11.63
C GLN A 27 -0.65 0.83 11.32
N THR A 28 0.54 1.19 11.78
CA THR A 28 1.12 2.51 11.52
C THR A 28 1.36 2.74 10.04
N ALA A 29 1.98 1.77 9.35
CA ALA A 29 2.19 1.83 7.91
C ALA A 29 0.87 1.92 7.13
N CYS A 30 -0.13 1.13 7.52
CA CYS A 30 -1.47 1.15 6.93
C CYS A 30 -2.14 2.53 7.11
N ARG A 31 -2.09 3.11 8.32
CA ARG A 31 -2.65 4.44 8.60
C ARG A 31 -1.96 5.54 7.79
N CYS A 32 -0.63 5.49 7.69
CA CYS A 32 0.13 6.40 6.83
C CYS A 32 -0.33 6.32 5.37
N LEU A 33 -0.51 5.11 4.85
CA LEU A 33 -1.01 4.91 3.48
C LEU A 33 -2.42 5.48 3.31
N ASN A 34 -3.30 5.21 4.27
CA ASN A 34 -4.69 5.65 4.22
C ASN A 34 -4.78 7.19 4.17
N LEU A 35 -4.01 7.90 5.00
CA LEU A 35 -3.94 9.36 4.97
C LEU A 35 -3.51 9.91 3.60
N VAL A 36 -2.50 9.29 2.98
CA VAL A 36 -2.03 9.67 1.64
C VAL A 36 -3.13 9.43 0.60
N LEU A 37 -3.76 8.26 0.61
CA LEU A 37 -4.84 7.91 -0.31
C LEU A 37 -6.08 8.81 -0.16
N GLN A 38 -6.36 9.30 1.04
CA GLN A 38 -7.44 10.26 1.30
C GLN A 38 -7.09 11.67 0.83
N SER A 39 -5.81 12.06 0.93
CA SER A 39 -5.33 13.37 0.47
C SER A 39 -5.19 13.48 -1.05
N LEU A 40 -5.08 12.34 -1.74
CA LEU A 40 -4.97 12.26 -3.18
C LEU A 40 -6.33 11.92 -3.79
N ASN A 41 -6.65 12.50 -4.95
CA ASN A 41 -7.84 12.11 -5.70
C ASN A 41 -7.57 10.81 -6.48
N VAL A 42 -7.37 9.70 -5.75
CA VAL A 42 -6.94 8.41 -6.31
C VAL A 42 -8.13 7.66 -6.91
N ASN A 43 -7.91 7.04 -8.08
CA ASN A 43 -8.84 6.04 -8.58
C ASN A 43 -8.63 4.73 -7.83
N ILE A 44 -9.57 4.37 -6.96
CA ILE A 44 -9.49 3.18 -6.09
C ILE A 44 -9.25 1.91 -6.91
N LYS A 45 -9.92 1.74 -8.06
CA LYS A 45 -9.72 0.54 -8.91
C LYS A 45 -8.28 0.43 -9.41
N LEU A 46 -7.63 1.56 -9.71
CA LEU A 46 -6.23 1.56 -10.12
C LEU A 46 -5.29 1.26 -8.94
N ALA A 47 -5.56 1.82 -7.77
CA ALA A 47 -4.79 1.56 -6.54
C ALA A 47 -4.88 0.08 -6.12
N GLU A 48 -6.06 -0.51 -6.14
CA GLU A 48 -6.26 -1.94 -5.86
C GLU A 48 -5.54 -2.84 -6.87
N SER A 49 -5.51 -2.42 -8.14
CA SER A 49 -4.82 -3.16 -9.20
C SER A 49 -3.29 -3.05 -9.13
N LEU A 50 -2.74 -2.12 -8.34
CA LEU A 50 -1.30 -1.84 -8.28
C LEU A 50 -0.53 -3.08 -7.81
N SER A 51 -1.02 -3.73 -6.76
CA SER A 51 -0.44 -4.96 -6.22
C SER A 51 -0.33 -6.06 -7.28
N VAL A 52 -1.40 -6.26 -8.07
CA VAL A 52 -1.43 -7.26 -9.14
C VAL A 52 -0.52 -6.86 -10.30
N ASN A 53 -0.58 -5.60 -10.74
CA ASN A 53 0.19 -5.11 -11.88
C ASN A 53 1.70 -5.07 -11.59
N CYS A 54 2.10 -4.77 -10.36
CA CYS A 54 3.49 -4.72 -9.94
C CYS A 54 3.99 -6.07 -9.37
N ARG A 55 3.10 -7.07 -9.24
CA ARG A 55 3.37 -8.42 -8.68
C ARG A 55 3.87 -8.38 -7.23
N ILE A 56 3.12 -7.69 -6.40
CA ILE A 56 3.48 -7.35 -5.03
C ILE A 56 2.44 -7.89 -4.07
N ASN A 57 2.91 -8.50 -2.98
CA ASN A 57 2.07 -9.02 -1.92
C ASN A 57 2.31 -8.24 -0.62
N LEU A 58 1.46 -7.25 -0.35
CA LEU A 58 1.52 -6.44 0.87
C LEU A 58 0.75 -7.07 2.04
N GLY A 59 -0.03 -8.13 1.79
CA GLY A 59 -0.89 -8.75 2.81
C GLY A 59 -2.16 -7.96 3.14
N PHE A 60 -2.34 -6.77 2.56
CA PHE A 60 -3.56 -5.96 2.61
C PHE A 60 -3.81 -5.28 1.27
N THR A 61 -5.03 -4.77 1.08
CA THR A 61 -5.42 -4.06 -0.15
C THR A 61 -5.18 -2.57 0.00
N ILE A 62 -4.51 -1.96 -0.98
CA ILE A 62 -4.31 -0.51 -1.04
C ILE A 62 -5.64 0.15 -1.40
N SER A 63 -6.36 0.63 -0.37
CA SER A 63 -7.64 1.33 -0.53
C SER A 63 -7.78 2.44 0.53
N PRO A 64 -8.39 3.59 0.21
CA PRO A 64 -8.67 4.65 1.18
C PRO A 64 -9.70 4.23 2.25
N SER A 65 -10.35 3.07 2.10
CA SER A 65 -11.23 2.46 3.10
C SER A 65 -10.63 1.20 3.73
N VAL A 66 -9.31 1.01 3.64
CA VAL A 66 -8.64 -0.12 4.28
C VAL A 66 -8.80 -0.03 5.80
N ASP A 67 -9.22 -1.13 6.41
CA ASP A 67 -9.26 -1.25 7.86
C ASP A 67 -7.86 -1.55 8.38
N CYS A 68 -7.27 -0.59 9.09
CA CYS A 68 -5.94 -0.68 9.66
C CYS A 68 -5.93 -1.25 11.10
N SER A 69 -6.96 -1.97 11.52
CA SER A 69 -7.05 -2.61 12.85
C SER A 69 -6.45 -4.03 12.87
N MET A 70 -5.70 -4.38 11.82
CA MET A 70 -5.07 -5.68 11.58
C MET A 70 -3.92 -5.96 12.53
#